data_AF-A0A7S4PR44-F1
#
_entry.id   AF-A0A7S4PR44-F1
#
_cell.length_a   1.000
_cell.length_b   1.000
_cell.length_c   1.000
_cell.angle_alpha   90.00
_cell.angle_beta   90.00
_cell.angle_gamma   90.00
#
_symmetry.space_group_name_H-M   'P 1'
#
loop_
_entity.id
_entity.type
_entity.pdbx_description
1 polymer ?
#
loop_
_entity_poly.entity_id
_entity_poly.type
_entity_poly.pdbx_seq_one_letter_code
_entity_poly.pdbx_strand_id
1 'polypeptide(L)'
;RDERSYLPGLFSKGSELWLLSSIPVYQRRGLLEDVGQRENLQLVNLKIKHVYGNPTIRKDLTSLSCLDMFGDPTGQVVNLLHFDTIMVLADEFAMQTGSSKKSADGRSLASFLLLRDIRRLLLAGKQGFFSRPREDEGKDRIICEMLHASSSRMLLRELDCRGYVMSNRIVSSAMGQLLMNGQMSSVLAELLSPAGNELSIKP
;
A
#
# COMPACT_ATOMS: atom_id res chain seq x y z
N ARG A 1 14.12 -14.94 -22.41
CA ARG A 1 14.57 -13.57 -22.00
C ARG A 1 14.21 -13.45 -20.54
N ASP A 2 15.22 -13.38 -19.67
CA ASP A 2 15.06 -13.50 -18.22
C ASP A 2 14.15 -12.41 -17.63
N GLU A 3 13.12 -12.84 -16.90
CA GLU A 3 12.22 -11.97 -16.11
C GLU A 3 12.86 -11.46 -14.80
N ARG A 4 14.16 -11.69 -14.62
CA ARG A 4 14.85 -11.61 -13.33
C ARG A 4 15.41 -10.23 -12.98
N SER A 5 15.35 -9.24 -13.86
CA SER A 5 16.18 -8.02 -13.76
C SER A 5 15.43 -6.68 -13.73
N TYR A 6 14.11 -6.64 -13.50
CA TYR A 6 13.33 -5.40 -13.74
C TYR A 6 12.95 -4.56 -12.52
N LEU A 7 13.04 -5.09 -11.31
CA LEU A 7 12.81 -4.30 -10.08
C LEU A 7 13.82 -3.16 -9.82
N PRO A 8 15.10 -3.21 -10.26
CA PRO A 8 16.05 -2.13 -10.01
C PRO A 8 15.66 -0.80 -10.68
N GLY A 9 14.92 -0.82 -11.79
CA GLY A 9 14.53 0.41 -12.51
C GLY A 9 13.35 1.16 -11.90
N LEU A 10 12.51 0.48 -11.12
CA LEU A 10 11.24 1.05 -10.62
C LEU A 10 11.44 1.95 -9.38
N PHE A 11 12.50 1.72 -8.62
CA PHE A 11 12.76 2.41 -7.37
C PHE A 11 14.12 3.10 -7.40
N SER A 12 14.15 4.34 -6.95
CA SER A 12 15.39 5.08 -6.71
C SER A 12 16.26 4.34 -5.69
N LYS A 13 17.58 4.43 -5.86
CA LYS A 13 18.53 3.79 -4.95
C LYS A 13 18.30 4.27 -3.51
N GLY A 14 18.08 3.33 -2.59
CA GLY A 14 17.88 3.63 -1.17
C GLY A 14 16.41 3.77 -0.75
N SER A 15 15.45 3.48 -1.65
CA SER A 15 14.04 3.39 -1.28
C SER A 15 13.81 2.35 -0.18
N GLU A 16 12.83 2.62 0.67
CA GLU A 16 12.45 1.74 1.78
C GLU A 16 11.02 1.25 1.61
N LEU A 17 10.81 -0.05 1.77
CA LEU A 17 9.48 -0.67 1.86
C LEU A 17 9.23 -1.13 3.29
N TRP A 18 8.27 -0.49 3.96
CA TRP A 18 7.88 -0.85 5.30
C TRP A 18 6.64 -1.74 5.29
N LEU A 19 6.75 -2.93 5.87
CA LEU A 19 5.69 -3.93 5.93
C LEU A 19 5.10 -3.98 7.34
N LEU A 20 3.93 -3.35 7.52
CA LEU A 20 3.11 -3.47 8.73
C LEU A 20 2.14 -4.64 8.59
N SER A 21 2.20 -5.60 9.50
CA SER A 21 1.30 -6.76 9.51
C SER A 21 1.20 -7.37 10.90
N SER A 22 0.07 -8.03 11.18
CA SER A 22 -0.15 -8.84 12.38
C SER A 22 0.51 -10.23 12.28
N ILE A 23 1.11 -10.57 11.14
CA ILE A 23 1.87 -11.81 10.96
C ILE A 23 3.27 -11.63 11.57
N PRO A 24 3.75 -12.54 12.43
CA PRO A 24 5.12 -12.47 12.97
C PRO A 24 6.18 -12.49 11.88
N VAL A 25 7.27 -11.72 12.06
CA VAL A 25 8.29 -11.52 11.00
C VAL A 25 8.91 -12.83 10.53
N TYR A 26 9.18 -13.76 11.44
CA TYR A 26 9.76 -15.06 11.11
C TYR A 26 8.88 -15.92 10.18
N GLN A 27 7.55 -15.69 10.16
CA GLN A 27 6.63 -16.41 9.26
C GLN A 27 6.51 -15.72 7.89
N ARG A 28 6.84 -14.43 7.79
CA ARG A 28 6.65 -13.65 6.56
C ARG A 28 7.54 -14.13 5.43
N ARG A 29 8.74 -14.61 5.74
CA ARG A 29 9.68 -15.10 4.72
C ARG A 29 9.07 -16.27 3.94
N GLY A 30 8.55 -17.27 4.64
CA GLY A 30 7.88 -18.40 3.99
C GLY A 30 6.71 -17.95 3.12
N LEU A 31 5.88 -17.01 3.60
CA LEU A 31 4.76 -16.47 2.80
C LEU A 31 5.22 -15.68 1.56
N LEU A 32 6.38 -15.02 1.63
CA LEU A 32 6.96 -14.30 0.49
C LEU A 32 7.62 -15.25 -0.52
N GLU A 33 8.10 -16.41 -0.05
CA GLU A 33 8.74 -17.45 -0.88
C GLU A 33 7.71 -18.39 -1.53
N ASP A 34 6.64 -18.75 -0.82
CA ASP A 34 5.60 -19.70 -1.26
C ASP A 34 4.70 -19.17 -2.38
N VAL A 35 4.47 -17.85 -2.43
CA VAL A 35 3.55 -17.22 -3.40
C VAL A 35 4.25 -16.87 -4.73
N GLY A 36 5.58 -16.95 -4.78
CA GLY A 36 6.31 -16.75 -6.02
C GLY A 36 7.80 -17.04 -5.87
N GLN A 37 8.30 -17.97 -6.70
CA GLN A 37 9.70 -18.39 -6.83
C GLN A 37 10.73 -17.25 -6.73
N ARG A 38 11.12 -16.84 -5.52
CA ARG A 38 12.24 -15.90 -5.28
C ARG A 38 12.90 -16.19 -3.94
N GLU A 39 13.63 -17.30 -3.87
CA GLU A 39 14.54 -17.64 -2.77
C GLU A 39 15.62 -16.58 -2.51
N ASN A 40 15.73 -15.55 -3.35
CA ASN A 40 16.51 -14.35 -3.07
C ASN A 40 15.90 -13.18 -3.83
N LEU A 41 15.03 -12.40 -3.17
CA LEU A 41 14.68 -11.06 -3.65
C LEU A 41 15.97 -10.22 -3.68
N GLN A 42 16.69 -10.24 -4.81
CA GLN A 42 17.87 -9.39 -5.04
C GLN A 42 17.41 -7.93 -5.22
N LEU A 43 17.01 -7.31 -4.12
CA LEU A 43 16.57 -5.93 -4.08
C LEU A 43 17.80 -5.03 -4.07
N VAL A 44 18.21 -4.56 -5.25
CA VAL A 44 19.39 -3.70 -5.40
C VAL A 44 19.12 -2.28 -4.88
N ASN A 45 17.89 -1.77 -5.08
CA ASN A 45 17.52 -0.39 -4.77
C ASN A 45 16.52 -0.24 -3.62
N LEU A 46 15.95 -1.34 -3.12
CA LEU A 46 14.88 -1.35 -2.12
C LEU A 46 15.32 -2.07 -0.84
N LYS A 47 15.10 -1.43 0.31
CA LYS A 47 15.30 -2.07 1.63
C LYS A 47 13.95 -2.41 2.24
N ILE A 48 13.74 -3.68 2.59
CA ILE A 48 12.53 -4.09 3.31
C ILE A 48 12.75 -3.89 4.81
N LYS A 49 11.79 -3.24 5.47
CA LYS A 49 11.71 -3.08 6.92
C LYS A 49 10.41 -3.65 7.43
N HIS A 50 10.43 -4.25 8.60
CA HIS A 50 9.26 -4.93 9.15
C HIS A 50 8.70 -4.17 10.36
N VAL A 51 7.38 -4.16 10.48
CA VAL A 51 6.66 -3.70 11.66
C VAL A 51 5.60 -4.74 12.01
N TYR A 52 5.54 -5.11 13.27
CA TYR A 52 4.49 -5.97 13.80
C TYR A 52 3.39 -5.10 14.42
N GLY A 53 2.15 -5.32 14.02
CA GLY A 53 1.00 -4.57 14.55
C GLY A 53 -0.25 -4.78 13.71
N ASN A 54 -1.40 -4.40 14.27
CA ASN A 54 -2.67 -4.47 13.59
C ASN A 54 -3.05 -3.08 13.03
N PRO A 55 -3.26 -2.93 11.70
CA PRO A 55 -3.61 -1.65 11.10
C PRO A 55 -4.99 -1.13 11.54
N THR A 56 -5.85 -1.96 12.14
CA THR A 56 -7.12 -1.50 12.71
C THR A 56 -6.99 -0.97 14.15
N ILE A 57 -5.80 -1.02 14.75
CA ILE A 57 -5.55 -0.56 16.12
C ILE A 57 -4.77 0.76 16.07
N ARG A 58 -5.38 1.84 16.59
CA ARG A 58 -4.77 3.17 16.61
C ARG A 58 -3.38 3.20 17.25
N LYS A 59 -3.21 2.50 18.38
CA LYS A 59 -1.95 2.46 19.15
C LYS A 59 -0.80 1.97 18.26
N ASP A 60 -1.05 0.90 17.50
CA ASP A 60 -0.07 0.26 16.62
C ASP A 60 0.29 1.13 15.43
N LEU A 61 -0.57 2.07 15.02
CA LEU A 61 -0.32 3.02 13.93
C LEU A 61 0.33 4.34 14.39
N THR A 62 0.33 4.64 15.69
CA THR A 62 0.81 5.94 16.19
C THR A 62 2.35 5.96 16.24
N SER A 63 2.95 4.81 16.55
CA SER A 63 4.40 4.65 16.69
C SER A 63 4.83 3.31 16.14
N LEU A 64 5.55 3.34 15.02
CA LEU A 64 5.97 2.15 14.28
C LEU A 64 7.40 1.77 14.68
N SER A 65 7.52 0.72 15.47
CA SER A 65 8.81 0.17 15.86
C SER A 65 9.33 -0.77 14.76
N CYS A 66 10.47 -0.44 14.18
CA CYS A 66 11.11 -1.24 13.15
C CYS A 66 11.72 -2.49 13.77
N LEU A 67 11.39 -3.62 13.16
CA LEU A 67 11.92 -4.95 13.47
C LEU A 67 12.91 -5.37 12.38
N ASP A 68 13.90 -6.14 12.79
CA ASP A 68 14.82 -6.79 11.86
C ASP A 68 14.16 -8.02 11.21
N MET A 69 14.93 -8.79 10.44
CA MET A 69 14.46 -9.98 9.73
C MET A 69 14.14 -11.19 10.64
N PHE A 70 14.50 -11.12 11.92
CA PHE A 70 14.19 -12.14 12.93
C PHE A 70 13.00 -11.73 13.81
N GLY A 71 12.61 -10.47 13.77
CA GLY A 71 11.53 -9.90 14.56
C GLY A 71 12.01 -9.13 15.78
N ASP A 72 13.31 -8.91 15.92
CA ASP A 72 13.89 -8.19 17.04
C ASP A 72 13.84 -6.67 16.81
N PRO A 73 13.58 -5.86 17.85
CA PRO A 73 13.53 -4.41 17.72
C PRO A 73 14.90 -3.84 17.33
N THR A 74 14.93 -3.08 16.24
CA THR A 74 16.14 -2.38 15.76
C THR A 74 16.45 -1.10 16.56
N GLY A 75 15.52 -0.66 17.41
CA GLY A 75 15.56 0.64 18.09
C GLY A 75 15.09 1.81 17.21
N GLN A 76 14.92 1.62 15.90
CA GLN A 76 14.34 2.65 15.03
C GLN A 76 12.82 2.70 15.24
N VAL A 77 12.30 3.88 15.59
CA VAL A 77 10.86 4.14 15.73
C VAL A 77 10.48 5.33 14.84
N VAL A 78 9.47 5.14 13.99
CA VAL A 78 8.98 6.17 13.06
C VAL A 78 7.47 6.38 13.23
N ASN A 79 6.96 7.50 12.74
CA ASN A 79 5.52 7.79 12.70
C ASN A 79 5.02 7.90 11.26
N LEU A 80 3.71 8.08 11.09
CA LEU A 80 3.09 8.12 9.77
C LEU A 80 3.55 9.28 8.86
N LEU A 81 4.18 10.32 9.41
CA LEU A 81 4.71 11.45 8.63
C LEU A 81 6.06 11.14 7.98
N HIS A 82 6.67 9.99 8.30
CA HIS A 82 7.91 9.54 7.68
C HIS A 82 7.71 9.06 6.23
N PHE A 83 6.51 8.59 5.87
CA PHE A 83 6.26 7.92 4.60
C PHE A 83 5.72 8.87 3.53
N ASP A 84 6.29 8.77 2.32
CA ASP A 84 5.80 9.50 1.14
C ASP A 84 4.46 8.95 0.63
N THR A 85 4.25 7.65 0.73
CA THR A 85 3.01 6.98 0.32
C THR A 85 2.72 5.82 1.25
N ILE A 86 1.45 5.69 1.66
CA ILE A 86 0.97 4.56 2.46
C ILE A 86 -0.05 3.79 1.65
N MET A 87 0.14 2.48 1.54
CA MET A 87 -0.80 1.58 0.87
C MET A 87 -1.48 0.68 1.91
N VAL A 88 -2.81 0.71 1.92
CA VAL A 88 -3.65 -0.23 2.68
C VAL A 88 -4.12 -1.31 1.71
N LEU A 89 -3.57 -2.50 1.87
CA LEU A 89 -3.91 -3.65 1.03
C LEU A 89 -4.99 -4.50 1.72
N ALA A 90 -5.84 -5.11 0.91
CA ALA A 90 -6.87 -5.99 1.44
C ALA A 90 -6.21 -7.25 2.02
N ASP A 91 -6.56 -7.60 3.27
CA ASP A 91 -5.96 -8.74 3.95
C ASP A 91 -6.48 -10.08 3.39
N GLU A 92 -5.73 -10.63 2.43
CA GLU A 92 -5.97 -11.94 1.81
C GLU A 92 -5.87 -13.10 2.80
N PHE A 93 -5.05 -13.01 3.84
CA PHE A 93 -4.86 -14.09 4.80
C PHE A 93 -6.17 -14.37 5.56
N ALA A 94 -6.84 -13.31 6.00
CA ALA A 94 -8.15 -13.44 6.61
C ALA A 94 -9.25 -13.87 5.61
N MET A 95 -9.07 -13.68 4.30
CA MET A 95 -9.97 -14.23 3.29
C MET A 95 -9.80 -15.74 3.13
N GLN A 96 -8.57 -16.25 3.23
CA GLN A 96 -8.30 -17.69 3.20
C GLN A 96 -8.90 -18.41 4.42
N THR A 97 -8.99 -17.74 5.57
CA THR A 97 -9.65 -18.27 6.78
C THR A 97 -11.18 -18.10 6.78
N GLY A 98 -11.79 -17.78 5.63
CA GLY A 98 -13.25 -17.74 5.46
C GLY A 98 -13.92 -16.38 5.64
N SER A 99 -13.17 -15.28 5.77
CA SER A 99 -13.78 -13.94 5.84
C SER A 99 -14.31 -13.50 4.48
N SER A 100 -15.51 -12.91 4.46
CA SER A 100 -16.09 -12.37 3.23
C SER A 100 -15.30 -11.17 2.69
N LYS A 101 -15.34 -10.94 1.37
CA LYS A 101 -14.75 -9.74 0.73
C LYS A 101 -15.24 -8.42 1.36
N LYS A 102 -16.50 -8.38 1.83
CA LYS A 102 -17.04 -7.20 2.54
C LYS A 102 -16.35 -6.95 3.88
N SER A 103 -15.94 -8.01 4.59
CA SER A 103 -15.21 -7.88 5.85
C SER A 103 -13.76 -7.41 5.63
N ALA A 104 -13.11 -7.88 4.56
CA ALA A 104 -11.78 -7.38 4.16
C ALA A 104 -11.82 -5.89 3.80
N ASP A 105 -12.83 -5.47 3.03
CA ASP A 105 -13.10 -4.06 2.73
C ASP A 105 -13.35 -3.22 3.99
N GLY A 106 -14.13 -3.74 4.94
CA GLY A 106 -14.41 -3.05 6.21
C GLY A 106 -13.13 -2.81 7.03
N ARG A 107 -12.21 -3.77 7.07
CA ARG A 107 -10.91 -3.62 7.76
C ARG A 107 -9.96 -2.66 7.04
N SER A 108 -9.92 -2.73 5.70
CA SER A 108 -9.14 -1.81 4.87
C SER A 108 -9.63 -0.37 5.08
N LEU A 109 -10.96 -0.19 5.11
CA LEU A 109 -11.58 1.10 5.39
C LEU A 109 -11.29 1.60 6.81
N ALA A 110 -11.47 0.76 7.83
CA ALA A 110 -11.17 1.14 9.21
C ALA A 110 -9.71 1.60 9.36
N SER A 111 -8.78 0.87 8.75
CA SER A 111 -7.35 1.21 8.72
C SER A 111 -7.11 2.54 8.00
N PHE A 112 -7.72 2.73 6.83
CA PHE A 112 -7.61 3.96 6.05
C PHE A 112 -8.09 5.20 6.83
N LEU A 113 -9.26 5.12 7.48
CA LEU A 113 -9.80 6.23 8.27
C LEU A 113 -8.92 6.54 9.49
N LEU A 114 -8.40 5.51 10.17
CA LEU A 114 -7.47 5.68 11.28
C LEU A 114 -6.17 6.35 10.84
N LEU A 115 -5.58 5.91 9.73
CA LEU A 115 -4.36 6.49 9.18
C LEU A 115 -4.56 7.98 8.86
N ARG A 116 -5.67 8.32 8.21
CA ARG A 116 -6.03 9.71 7.88
C ARG A 116 -6.17 10.56 9.14
N ASP A 117 -6.89 10.06 10.15
CA ASP A 117 -7.10 10.82 11.38
C ASP A 117 -5.79 11.02 12.18
N ILE A 118 -4.99 9.96 12.35
CA ILE A 118 -3.70 10.04 13.04
C ILE A 118 -2.76 11.01 12.32
N ARG A 119 -2.66 10.94 10.98
CA ARG A 119 -1.84 11.89 10.20
C ARG A 119 -2.32 13.33 10.38
N ARG A 120 -3.64 13.56 10.31
CA ARG A 120 -4.23 14.89 10.55
C ARG A 120 -3.88 15.44 11.93
N LEU A 121 -3.98 14.61 12.97
CA LEU A 121 -3.61 14.99 14.33
C LEU A 121 -2.10 15.29 14.48
N LEU A 122 -1.24 14.47 13.87
CA LEU A 122 0.21 14.69 13.88
C LEU A 122 0.61 15.97 13.14
N LEU A 123 -0.06 16.30 12.04
CA LEU A 123 0.13 17.55 11.30
C LEU A 123 -0.36 18.77 12.12
N ALA A 124 -1.53 18.66 12.74
CA ALA A 124 -2.09 19.71 13.59
C ALA A 124 -1.19 20.00 14.81
N GLY A 125 -0.66 18.94 15.45
CA GLY A 125 0.28 19.06 16.55
C GLY A 125 1.61 19.73 16.16
N LYS A 126 2.06 19.57 14.91
CA LYS A 126 3.26 20.24 14.38
C LYS A 126 3.03 21.71 14.01
N GLN A 127 1.81 22.11 13.65
CA GLN A 127 1.52 23.46 13.14
C GLN A 127 1.08 24.47 14.22
N GLY A 128 0.84 24.05 15.46
CA GLY A 128 0.39 24.92 16.55
C GLY A 128 -1.07 25.40 16.37
N PHE A 129 -1.70 25.78 17.47
CA PHE A 129 -3.16 26.01 17.60
C PHE A 129 -3.76 27.11 16.70
N PHE A 130 -2.93 27.92 16.02
CA PHE A 130 -3.34 29.12 15.26
C PHE A 130 -3.04 29.08 13.76
N SER A 131 -2.44 28.01 13.24
CA SER A 131 -2.11 27.92 11.82
C SER A 131 -3.30 27.32 11.06
N ARG A 132 -3.82 28.03 10.05
CA ARG A 132 -4.72 27.44 9.05
C ARG A 132 -4.08 26.15 8.54
N PRO A 133 -4.84 25.05 8.35
CA PRO A 133 -4.29 23.85 7.72
C PRO A 133 -3.79 24.26 6.34
N ARG A 134 -2.47 24.38 6.18
CA ARG A 134 -1.88 24.55 4.84
C ARG A 134 -2.42 23.40 4.01
N GLU A 135 -2.97 23.74 2.85
CA GLU A 135 -3.36 22.76 1.86
C GLU A 135 -2.20 21.77 1.71
N ASP A 136 -2.54 20.51 1.96
CA ASP A 136 -1.66 19.36 1.96
C ASP A 136 -0.66 19.47 0.80
N GLU A 137 0.64 19.60 1.11
CA GLU A 137 1.75 19.61 0.15
C GLU A 137 1.91 18.22 -0.51
N GLY A 138 0.82 17.63 -0.99
CA GLY A 138 0.77 16.31 -1.62
C GLY A 138 1.21 15.16 -0.70
N LYS A 139 1.14 15.30 0.63
CA LYS A 139 1.61 14.30 1.61
C LYS A 139 0.51 13.36 2.08
N ASP A 140 -0.76 13.62 1.79
CA ASP A 140 -1.87 12.71 2.12
C ASP A 140 -2.09 11.64 1.04
N ARG A 141 -0.98 11.07 0.53
CA ARG A 141 -1.00 9.93 -0.41
C ARG A 141 -1.22 8.63 0.35
N ILE A 142 -2.47 8.42 0.76
CA ILE A 142 -2.93 7.12 1.26
C ILE A 142 -3.75 6.47 0.14
N ILE A 143 -3.31 5.29 -0.28
CA ILE A 143 -3.98 4.46 -1.28
C ILE A 143 -4.62 3.28 -0.57
N CYS A 144 -5.91 3.05 -0.77
CA CYS A 144 -6.63 1.93 -0.17
C CYS A 144 -7.15 1.00 -1.26
N GLU A 145 -6.79 -0.28 -1.18
CA GLU A 145 -7.37 -1.33 -1.99
C GLU A 145 -8.76 -1.71 -1.47
N MET A 146 -9.71 -1.90 -2.39
CA MET A 146 -11.07 -2.36 -2.10
C MET A 146 -11.49 -3.45 -3.08
N LEU A 147 -11.80 -4.63 -2.53
CA LEU A 147 -12.14 -5.82 -3.31
C LEU A 147 -13.60 -5.80 -3.77
N HIS A 148 -14.52 -5.20 -3.00
CA HIS A 148 -15.93 -5.13 -3.37
C HIS A 148 -16.29 -3.75 -3.97
N ALA A 149 -16.70 -3.78 -5.24
CA ALA A 149 -17.00 -2.62 -6.07
C ALA A 149 -18.13 -1.69 -5.57
N SER A 150 -19.00 -2.16 -4.67
CA SER A 150 -20.08 -1.35 -4.08
C SER A 150 -19.63 -0.59 -2.83
N SER A 151 -18.72 -1.18 -2.02
CA SER A 151 -18.12 -0.55 -0.84
C SER A 151 -17.31 0.69 -1.22
N SER A 152 -16.62 0.67 -2.37
CA SER A 152 -15.84 1.81 -2.87
C SER A 152 -16.70 3.01 -3.29
N ARG A 153 -17.96 2.80 -3.70
CA ARG A 153 -18.88 3.88 -4.06
C ARG A 153 -19.38 4.67 -2.86
N MET A 154 -19.66 3.99 -1.75
CA MET A 154 -20.04 4.64 -0.50
C MET A 154 -18.91 5.54 -0.01
N LEU A 155 -17.67 5.06 -0.09
CA LEU A 155 -16.47 5.81 0.27
C LEU A 155 -16.25 7.09 -0.50
N LEU A 156 -16.32 7.00 -1.83
CA LEU A 156 -16.09 8.14 -2.71
C LEU A 156 -17.24 9.16 -2.65
N ARG A 157 -18.46 8.74 -2.32
CA ARG A 157 -19.63 9.62 -2.27
C ARG A 157 -19.87 10.26 -0.91
N GLU A 158 -19.69 9.54 0.19
CA GLU A 158 -20.11 10.00 1.52
C GLU A 158 -18.98 10.64 2.33
N LEU A 159 -17.72 10.27 2.09
CA LEU A 159 -16.62 10.64 2.99
C LEU A 159 -15.70 11.77 2.46
N ASP A 160 -16.04 12.37 1.31
CA ASP A 160 -15.19 13.32 0.57
C ASP A 160 -13.71 12.92 0.66
N CYS A 161 -13.47 11.62 0.45
CA CYS A 161 -12.15 11.03 0.60
C CYS A 161 -11.31 11.45 -0.59
N ARG A 162 -10.52 12.51 -0.41
CA ARG A 162 -9.47 12.93 -1.36
C ARG A 162 -8.32 11.91 -1.50
N GLY A 163 -8.34 10.83 -0.72
CA GLY A 163 -7.42 9.70 -0.85
C GLY A 163 -7.82 8.75 -1.99
N TYR A 164 -6.84 8.06 -2.56
CA TYR A 164 -7.07 7.19 -3.72
C TYR A 164 -7.62 5.83 -3.28
N VAL A 165 -8.88 5.54 -3.60
CA VAL A 165 -9.46 4.21 -3.44
C VAL A 165 -9.29 3.43 -4.73
N MET A 166 -8.40 2.43 -4.73
CA MET A 166 -8.18 1.53 -5.84
C MET A 166 -9.09 0.30 -5.69
N SER A 167 -9.90 0.00 -6.69
CA SER A 167 -10.84 -1.13 -6.63
C SER A 167 -10.64 -2.07 -7.80
N ASN A 168 -10.96 -3.35 -7.60
CA ASN A 168 -11.01 -4.36 -8.65
C ASN A 168 -11.93 -3.99 -9.83
N ARG A 169 -12.74 -2.93 -9.72
CA ARG A 169 -13.41 -2.31 -10.89
C ARG A 169 -12.43 -1.86 -11.97
N ILE A 170 -11.22 -1.40 -11.61
CA ILE A 170 -10.19 -1.03 -12.60
C ILE A 170 -9.79 -2.27 -13.39
N VAL A 171 -9.58 -3.40 -12.71
CA VAL A 171 -9.28 -4.69 -13.34
C VAL A 171 -10.45 -5.15 -14.21
N SER A 172 -11.69 -5.05 -13.75
CA SER A 172 -12.88 -5.40 -14.55
C SER A 172 -13.07 -4.48 -15.76
N SER A 173 -12.75 -3.18 -15.63
CA SER A 173 -12.80 -2.22 -16.73
C SER A 173 -11.71 -2.50 -17.76
N ALA A 174 -10.49 -2.77 -17.30
CA ALA A 174 -9.37 -3.19 -18.15
C ALA A 174 -9.73 -4.49 -18.90
N MET A 175 -10.25 -5.50 -18.22
CA MET A 175 -10.75 -6.73 -18.84
C MET A 175 -11.85 -6.48 -19.87
N GLY A 176 -12.78 -5.57 -19.59
CA GLY A 176 -13.80 -5.16 -20.56
C GLY A 176 -13.18 -4.54 -21.83
N GLN A 177 -12.17 -3.69 -21.67
CA GLN A 177 -11.43 -3.11 -22.81
C GLN A 177 -10.64 -4.16 -23.58
N LEU A 178 -10.04 -5.13 -22.89
CA LEU A 178 -9.36 -6.28 -23.50
C LEU A 178 -10.31 -7.15 -24.33
N LEU A 179 -11.52 -7.40 -23.82
CA LEU A 179 -12.56 -8.15 -24.53
C LEU A 179 -13.09 -7.39 -25.76
N MET A 180 -13.07 -6.06 -25.72
CA MET A 180 -13.50 -5.22 -26.85
C MET A 180 -12.44 -5.07 -27.93
N ASN A 181 -11.15 -5.12 -27.59
CA ASN A 181 -10.06 -5.00 -28.54
C ASN A 181 -8.82 -5.78 -28.08
N GLY A 182 -8.50 -6.88 -28.77
CA GLY A 182 -7.34 -7.72 -28.46
C GLY A 182 -5.99 -7.00 -28.55
N GLN A 183 -5.88 -5.92 -29.34
CA GLN A 183 -4.65 -5.11 -29.44
C GLN A 183 -4.38 -4.31 -28.15
N MET A 184 -5.42 -3.97 -27.39
CA MET A 184 -5.31 -3.27 -26.11
C MET A 184 -4.52 -4.07 -25.07
N SER A 185 -4.48 -5.40 -25.21
CA SER A 185 -3.70 -6.31 -24.37
C SER A 185 -2.22 -6.02 -24.44
N SER A 186 -1.69 -5.80 -25.64
CA SER A 186 -0.27 -5.49 -25.83
C SER A 186 0.11 -4.15 -25.21
N VAL A 187 -0.74 -3.13 -25.39
CA VAL A 187 -0.52 -1.79 -24.84
C VAL A 187 -0.60 -1.78 -23.32
N LEU A 188 -1.59 -2.43 -22.72
CA LEU A 188 -1.71 -2.54 -21.27
C LEU A 188 -0.59 -3.38 -20.67
N ALA A 189 -0.18 -4.46 -21.34
CA ALA A 189 0.97 -5.25 -20.91
C ALA A 189 2.27 -4.45 -20.95
N GLU A 190 2.46 -3.60 -21.95
CA GLU A 190 3.63 -2.71 -22.03
C GLU A 190 3.59 -1.62 -20.96
N LEU A 191 2.45 -0.93 -20.77
CA LEU A 191 2.30 0.15 -19.78
C LEU A 191 2.40 -0.32 -18.32
N LEU A 192 2.00 -1.56 -18.04
CA LEU A 192 2.07 -2.17 -16.70
C LEU A 192 3.36 -2.96 -16.48
N SER A 193 4.15 -3.14 -17.54
CA SER A 193 5.46 -3.79 -17.45
C SER A 193 6.47 -2.77 -16.92
N PRO A 194 7.42 -3.19 -16.06
CA PRO A 194 8.55 -2.35 -15.67
C PRO A 194 9.51 -2.05 -16.83
N ALA A 195 9.36 -2.72 -17.98
CA ALA A 195 10.09 -2.47 -19.21
C ALA A 195 9.13 -2.02 -20.31
N GLY A 196 9.45 -0.92 -20.99
CA GLY A 196 8.62 -0.35 -22.05
C GLY A 196 8.34 1.13 -21.79
N ASN A 197 7.23 1.62 -22.34
CA ASN A 197 6.74 2.96 -22.07
C ASN A 197 5.99 3.03 -20.73
N GLU A 198 6.19 4.10 -19.98
CA GLU A 198 5.45 4.39 -18.75
C GLU A 198 4.68 5.71 -18.86
N LEU A 199 3.62 5.84 -18.06
CA LEU A 199 2.91 7.11 -17.91
C LEU A 199 3.58 7.94 -16.82
N SER A 200 4.17 9.06 -17.22
CA SER A 200 4.85 10.00 -16.31
C SER A 200 4.21 11.39 -16.39
N ILE A 201 3.90 11.98 -15.24
CA ILE A 201 3.46 13.38 -15.14
C ILE A 201 4.72 14.22 -14.91
N LYS A 202 5.06 15.07 -15.89
CA LYS A 202 6.15 16.04 -15.78
C LYS A 202 5.58 17.39 -15.30
N PRO A 203 6.35 18.16 -14.51
CA PRO A 203 5.93 19.49 -14.03
C PRO A 203 5.73 20.48 -15.17
#